data_AF-A0A1Z5JG21-F1
#
_entry.id   AF-A0A1Z5JG21-F1
#
_cell.length_a   1.000
_cell.length_b   1.000
_cell.length_c   1.000
_cell.angle_alpha   90.00
_cell.angle_beta   90.00
_cell.angle_gamma   90.00
#
_symmetry.space_group_name_H-M   'P 1'
#
loop_
_entity.id
_entity.type
_entity.pdbx_description
1 polymer ?
#
loop_
_entity_poly.entity_id
_entity_poly.type
_entity_poly.pdbx_seq_one_letter_code
_entity_poly.pdbx_strand_id
1 'polypeptide(L)'
;MRALSGLSLWITILGTTNAFQFMQGWKLPTYDPNAKAAEERFGDKKLVVLTGASSGLGRKAAQALLLSGEYHVVGAVRDMDKMEAVMEVDGFDTDNFTPMYCEMNSFDSVRKFCDQLDEFRLGKPIDRLLCNAGVYQPSLPYPKWSVDNHEQTMQINFLSHFLMISRLLPALRDAPNARVIMVGSVTGNDNTVGGGGVYPIADLHELEGFAQGFTNPISMIDGYDFIGAKAYKDSKLCLMMMANYLHTKYHKLTGISFSSMYPGCIAESPLFREKRAWFRQYFPVFMKFITGGFVGEHEAGQRLFQTAHDPRCAKSGVYWGWNGGPREGRGKRALEQNGQISGGGGAGGGWDSIFENDQSAKVLDVDRATLLFHYATKITGAEWPELKAVTSPCPTLNVVGAVTKGMVRREELKRVKHSQAKEEKKKKSLRRKLVLGVDRVVTFALKNTVGRVAKLLGKRVLGEIPETAKQGSFHETQTPTEIKVETVDSVLEQLDRNQALLNEQIEEAQPSVVFNDAEDEKLFEQIYVKTSVENQNATSTSSLTPSA
;
A
#
# COMPACT_ATOMS: atom_id res chain seq x y z
N MET A 1 -44.39 -40.13 -24.36
CA MET A 1 -44.98 -38.83 -23.93
C MET A 1 -44.79 -38.56 -22.41
N ARG A 2 -43.61 -38.79 -21.82
CA ARG A 2 -43.30 -38.40 -20.42
C ARG A 2 -41.82 -37.98 -20.25
N ALA A 3 -41.28 -37.24 -21.22
CA ALA A 3 -39.89 -36.75 -21.18
C ALA A 3 -39.76 -35.26 -21.58
N LEU A 4 -40.88 -34.53 -21.70
CA LEU A 4 -40.88 -33.14 -22.16
C LEU A 4 -41.51 -32.14 -21.17
N SER A 5 -41.83 -32.56 -19.94
CA SER A 5 -42.42 -31.68 -18.90
C SER A 5 -41.42 -31.16 -17.87
N GLY A 6 -40.13 -31.51 -17.97
CA GLY A 6 -39.09 -31.10 -17.00
C GLY A 6 -38.20 -29.94 -17.44
N LEU A 7 -38.24 -29.55 -18.72
CA LEU A 7 -37.37 -28.50 -19.27
C LEU A 7 -37.95 -27.08 -19.18
N SER A 8 -39.25 -26.95 -18.90
CA SER A 8 -39.93 -25.64 -18.79
C SER A 8 -39.84 -24.98 -17.42
N LEU A 9 -39.34 -25.69 -16.39
CA LEU A 9 -39.20 -25.15 -15.04
C LEU A 9 -37.82 -24.50 -14.78
N TRP A 10 -36.84 -24.73 -15.65
CA TRP A 10 -35.48 -24.16 -15.53
C TRP A 10 -35.33 -22.78 -16.18
N ILE A 11 -36.24 -22.39 -17.06
CA ILE A 11 -36.19 -21.09 -17.74
C ILE A 11 -36.76 -19.97 -16.86
N THR A 12 -37.54 -20.29 -15.83
CA THR A 12 -38.22 -19.29 -14.98
C THR A 12 -37.42 -18.86 -13.74
N ILE A 13 -36.27 -19.49 -13.45
CA ILE A 13 -35.42 -19.16 -12.26
C ILE A 13 -34.14 -18.37 -12.66
N LEU A 14 -33.96 -18.02 -13.93
CA LEU A 14 -32.83 -17.22 -14.43
C LEU A 14 -32.97 -15.69 -14.19
N GLY A 15 -33.94 -15.26 -13.40
CA GLY A 15 -34.24 -13.84 -13.15
C GLY A 15 -33.70 -13.26 -11.83
N THR A 16 -33.00 -14.04 -11.01
CA THR A 16 -32.47 -13.57 -9.73
C THR A 16 -30.95 -13.35 -9.80
N THR A 17 -30.46 -12.30 -9.15
CA THR A 17 -29.03 -11.97 -9.01
C THR A 17 -28.17 -13.17 -8.60
N ASN A 18 -28.74 -14.08 -7.83
CA ASN A 18 -28.08 -15.31 -7.37
C ASN A 18 -27.78 -16.31 -8.50
N ALA A 19 -28.62 -16.40 -9.54
CA ALA A 19 -28.39 -17.31 -10.67
C ALA A 19 -27.22 -16.85 -11.55
N PHE A 20 -27.07 -15.53 -11.73
CA PHE A 20 -25.91 -14.97 -12.43
C PHE A 20 -24.61 -15.12 -11.63
N GLN A 21 -24.68 -15.00 -10.31
CA GLN A 21 -23.53 -15.20 -9.42
C GLN A 21 -23.11 -16.68 -9.36
N PHE A 22 -24.08 -17.60 -9.37
CA PHE A 22 -23.84 -19.04 -9.50
C PHE A 22 -23.19 -19.41 -10.84
N MET A 23 -23.69 -18.86 -11.96
CA MET A 23 -23.13 -19.12 -13.28
C MET A 23 -21.75 -18.46 -13.51
N GLN A 24 -21.44 -17.33 -12.87
CA GLN A 24 -20.10 -16.72 -12.92
C GLN A 24 -19.02 -17.57 -12.24
N GLY A 25 -19.39 -18.36 -11.23
CA GLY A 25 -18.48 -19.27 -10.51
C GLY A 25 -18.45 -20.69 -11.05
N TRP A 26 -19.36 -21.04 -11.97
CA TRP A 26 -19.49 -22.42 -12.45
C TRP A 26 -18.42 -22.74 -13.50
N LYS A 27 -17.28 -23.26 -13.03
CA LYS A 27 -16.29 -23.91 -13.90
C LYS A 27 -16.82 -25.30 -14.26
N LEU A 28 -16.74 -25.67 -15.54
CA LEU A 28 -16.95 -27.06 -15.97
C LEU A 28 -16.07 -27.98 -15.11
N PRO A 29 -16.59 -29.11 -14.58
CA PRO A 29 -15.77 -30.07 -13.84
C PRO A 29 -14.67 -30.58 -14.76
N THR A 30 -13.51 -29.97 -14.66
CA THR A 30 -12.29 -30.44 -15.29
C THR A 30 -11.66 -31.35 -14.25
N TYR A 31 -11.29 -32.56 -14.67
CA TYR A 31 -10.57 -33.48 -13.79
C TYR A 31 -9.21 -32.85 -13.47
N ASP A 32 -9.12 -32.23 -12.31
CA ASP A 32 -7.88 -31.73 -11.75
C ASP A 32 -7.32 -32.82 -10.82
N PRO A 33 -6.28 -33.56 -11.25
CA PRO A 33 -5.70 -34.62 -10.43
C PRO A 33 -5.16 -34.08 -9.09
N ASN A 34 -4.82 -32.79 -9.02
CA ASN A 34 -4.33 -32.16 -7.80
C ASN A 34 -5.45 -31.84 -6.81
N ALA A 35 -6.67 -31.59 -7.28
CA ALA A 35 -7.79 -31.23 -6.40
C ALA A 35 -8.11 -32.34 -5.39
N LYS A 36 -8.14 -33.60 -5.86
CA LYS A 36 -8.38 -34.75 -4.97
C LYS A 36 -7.22 -34.95 -3.99
N ALA A 37 -5.98 -34.84 -4.45
CA ALA A 37 -4.80 -34.99 -3.59
C ALA A 37 -4.68 -33.86 -2.55
N ALA A 38 -5.09 -32.63 -2.90
CA ALA A 38 -5.20 -31.51 -1.97
C ALA A 38 -6.30 -31.74 -0.92
N GLU A 39 -7.45 -32.27 -1.32
CA GLU A 39 -8.53 -32.65 -0.40
C GLU A 39 -8.09 -33.76 0.56
N GLU A 40 -7.41 -34.80 0.06
CA GLU A 40 -6.85 -35.88 0.89
C GLU A 40 -5.79 -35.37 1.88
N ARG A 41 -4.97 -34.39 1.49
CA ARG A 41 -3.91 -33.82 2.34
C ARG A 41 -4.43 -32.84 3.39
N PHE A 42 -5.32 -31.94 3.00
CA PHE A 42 -5.69 -30.79 3.82
C PHE A 42 -7.12 -30.83 4.32
N GLY A 43 -7.98 -31.69 3.74
CA GLY A 43 -9.43 -31.66 3.95
C GLY A 43 -9.99 -30.23 3.88
N ASP A 44 -10.83 -29.91 4.86
CA ASP A 44 -11.46 -28.59 5.03
C ASP A 44 -10.55 -27.55 5.71
N LYS A 45 -9.31 -27.89 6.09
CA LYS A 45 -8.41 -26.95 6.77
C LYS A 45 -8.06 -25.79 5.86
N LYS A 46 -7.98 -24.58 6.43
CA LYS A 46 -7.46 -23.38 5.78
C LYS A 46 -5.93 -23.40 5.78
N LEU A 47 -5.29 -23.01 4.69
CA LEU A 47 -3.82 -23.06 4.60
C LEU A 47 -3.20 -21.75 5.10
N VAL A 48 -2.27 -21.83 6.06
CA VAL A 48 -1.56 -20.69 6.64
C VAL A 48 -0.07 -20.82 6.40
N VAL A 49 0.55 -19.77 5.89
CA VAL A 49 2.00 -19.63 5.83
C VAL A 49 2.45 -18.68 6.92
N LEU A 50 3.36 -19.12 7.79
CA LEU A 50 3.88 -18.32 8.90
C LEU A 50 5.41 -18.30 8.90
N THR A 51 5.99 -17.11 8.75
CA THR A 51 7.45 -16.94 8.83
C THR A 51 7.91 -16.82 10.29
N GLY A 52 9.03 -17.45 10.63
CA GLY A 52 9.61 -17.35 11.98
C GLY A 52 8.84 -18.12 13.06
N ALA A 53 8.32 -19.31 12.72
CA ALA A 53 7.52 -20.15 13.61
C ALA A 53 8.29 -20.81 14.77
N SER A 54 9.62 -20.81 14.77
CA SER A 54 10.44 -21.56 15.74
C SER A 54 10.74 -20.84 17.07
N SER A 55 10.24 -19.63 17.29
CA SER A 55 10.40 -18.93 18.58
C SER A 55 9.39 -17.82 18.81
N GLY A 56 9.25 -17.43 20.08
CA GLY A 56 8.51 -16.25 20.51
C GLY A 56 7.09 -16.16 19.94
N LEU A 57 6.77 -14.98 19.41
CA LEU A 57 5.48 -14.67 18.80
C LEU A 57 5.01 -15.71 17.78
N GLY A 58 5.88 -16.09 16.83
CA GLY A 58 5.55 -17.04 15.77
C GLY A 58 5.25 -18.43 16.32
N ARG A 59 6.06 -18.93 17.25
CA ARG A 59 5.83 -20.24 17.91
C ARG A 59 4.47 -20.29 18.60
N LYS A 60 4.13 -19.25 19.36
CA LYS A 60 2.85 -19.21 20.09
C LYS A 60 1.65 -18.96 19.18
N ALA A 61 1.82 -18.22 18.08
CA ALA A 61 0.78 -18.10 17.06
C ALA A 61 0.54 -19.41 16.30
N ALA A 62 1.59 -20.15 15.94
CA ALA A 62 1.47 -21.48 15.32
C ALA A 62 0.69 -22.44 16.22
N GLN A 63 1.05 -22.50 17.51
CA GLN A 63 0.35 -23.31 18.50
C GLN A 63 -1.15 -22.96 18.57
N ALA A 64 -1.49 -21.66 18.64
CA ALA A 64 -2.89 -21.21 18.69
C ALA A 64 -3.67 -21.54 17.39
N LEU A 65 -3.05 -21.40 16.22
CA LEU A 65 -3.64 -21.78 14.94
C LEU A 65 -3.96 -23.28 14.89
N LEU A 66 -3.04 -24.14 15.33
CA LEU A 66 -3.24 -25.58 15.36
C LEU A 66 -4.36 -25.97 16.35
N LEU A 67 -4.36 -25.39 17.54
CA LEU A 67 -5.37 -25.64 18.57
C LEU A 67 -6.80 -25.25 18.14
N SER A 68 -6.95 -24.32 17.19
CA SER A 68 -8.28 -23.99 16.65
C SER A 68 -8.91 -25.13 15.83
N GLY A 69 -8.09 -26.07 15.34
CA GLY A 69 -8.54 -27.15 14.47
C GLY A 69 -8.99 -26.69 13.08
N GLU A 70 -8.87 -25.41 12.71
CA GLU A 70 -9.31 -24.91 11.39
C GLU A 70 -8.19 -24.80 10.36
N TYR A 71 -6.92 -24.92 10.77
CA TYR A 71 -5.78 -24.54 9.94
C TYR A 71 -4.79 -25.68 9.74
N HIS A 72 -4.24 -25.74 8.53
CA HIS A 72 -2.96 -26.37 8.25
C HIS A 72 -1.90 -25.27 8.22
N VAL A 73 -0.85 -25.39 9.03
CA VAL A 73 0.17 -24.37 9.19
C VAL A 73 1.47 -24.83 8.54
N VAL A 74 1.91 -24.10 7.52
CA VAL A 74 3.26 -24.19 6.96
C VAL A 74 4.16 -23.20 7.70
N GLY A 75 5.08 -23.72 8.50
CA GLY A 75 6.05 -22.95 9.26
C GLY A 75 7.33 -22.73 8.46
N ALA A 76 7.53 -21.51 7.93
CA ALA A 76 8.75 -21.13 7.24
C ALA A 76 9.84 -20.76 8.27
N VAL A 77 10.86 -21.62 8.38
CA VAL A 77 11.91 -21.54 9.42
C VAL A 77 13.30 -21.77 8.84
N ARG A 78 14.31 -21.13 9.43
CA ARG A 78 15.71 -21.27 8.99
C ARG A 78 16.47 -22.44 9.65
N ASP A 79 15.93 -22.97 10.74
CA ASP A 79 16.57 -23.95 11.61
C ASP A 79 15.55 -25.06 11.87
N MET A 80 15.70 -26.15 11.13
CA MET A 80 14.75 -27.27 11.12
C MET A 80 14.87 -28.09 12.40
N ASP A 81 16.09 -28.35 12.87
CA ASP A 81 16.35 -29.10 14.11
C ASP A 81 15.72 -28.40 15.33
N LYS A 82 15.88 -27.07 15.41
CA LYS A 82 15.21 -26.28 16.44
C LYS A 82 13.69 -26.36 16.31
N MET A 83 13.15 -26.36 15.09
CA MET A 83 11.70 -26.45 14.87
C MET A 83 11.15 -27.81 15.28
N GLU A 84 11.86 -28.90 15.01
CA GLU A 84 11.48 -30.25 15.45
C GLU A 84 11.41 -30.34 16.98
N ALA A 85 12.43 -29.84 17.69
CA ALA A 85 12.41 -29.78 19.15
C ALA A 85 11.26 -28.90 19.68
N VAL A 86 10.91 -27.81 18.99
CA VAL A 86 9.77 -26.97 19.35
C VAL A 86 8.45 -27.72 19.19
N MET A 87 8.28 -28.48 18.10
CA MET A 87 7.08 -29.26 17.82
C MET A 87 6.86 -30.33 18.89
N GLU A 88 7.93 -31.02 19.30
CA GLU A 88 7.88 -32.01 20.37
C GLU A 88 7.52 -31.37 21.71
N VAL A 89 8.23 -30.30 22.11
CA VAL A 89 8.03 -29.65 23.43
C VAL A 89 6.65 -29.00 23.56
N ASP A 90 6.13 -28.37 22.50
CA ASP A 90 4.83 -27.72 22.53
C ASP A 90 3.67 -28.64 22.10
N GLY A 91 3.95 -29.90 21.74
CA GLY A 91 2.94 -30.89 21.34
C GLY A 91 2.18 -30.48 20.07
N PHE A 92 2.90 -30.05 19.03
CA PHE A 92 2.28 -29.66 17.77
C PHE A 92 1.61 -30.87 17.09
N ASP A 93 0.41 -30.65 16.55
CA ASP A 93 -0.24 -31.61 15.67
C ASP A 93 0.53 -31.68 14.35
N THR A 94 1.32 -32.75 14.18
CA THR A 94 2.20 -32.94 13.02
C THR A 94 1.43 -33.25 11.73
N ASP A 95 0.16 -33.65 11.82
CA ASP A 95 -0.68 -33.88 10.64
C ASP A 95 -1.12 -32.55 10.02
N ASN A 96 -1.24 -31.50 10.86
CA ASN A 96 -1.68 -30.17 10.45
C ASN A 96 -0.57 -29.10 10.51
N PHE A 97 0.67 -29.48 10.86
CA PHE A 97 1.83 -28.58 10.85
C PHE A 97 2.94 -29.13 9.96
N THR A 98 3.39 -28.32 9.00
CA THR A 98 4.50 -28.68 8.11
C THR A 98 5.62 -27.65 8.21
N PRO A 99 6.77 -27.97 8.84
CA PRO A 99 7.93 -27.10 8.80
C PRO A 99 8.56 -27.14 7.40
N MET A 100 8.97 -25.98 6.89
CA MET A 100 9.68 -25.86 5.62
C MET A 100 10.85 -24.89 5.77
N TYR A 101 11.98 -25.24 5.15
CA TYR A 101 13.17 -24.41 5.22
C TYR A 101 12.98 -23.10 4.47
N CYS A 102 13.28 -21.98 5.12
CA CYS A 102 13.30 -20.65 4.52
C CYS A 102 14.27 -19.74 5.29
N GLU A 103 15.40 -19.39 4.66
CA GLU A 103 16.31 -18.36 5.16
C GLU A 103 15.94 -16.99 4.56
N MET A 104 15.37 -16.13 5.38
CA MET A 104 14.96 -14.78 4.98
C MET A 104 16.15 -13.86 4.66
N ASN A 105 17.37 -14.25 4.99
CA ASN A 105 18.59 -13.55 4.60
C ASN A 105 19.10 -13.95 3.19
N SER A 106 18.28 -14.62 2.37
CA SER A 106 18.58 -15.05 0.99
C SER A 106 17.34 -15.01 0.08
N PHE A 107 17.37 -14.24 -1.00
CA PHE A 107 16.28 -14.22 -1.98
C PHE A 107 16.09 -15.57 -2.69
N ASP A 108 17.18 -16.26 -3.01
CA ASP A 108 17.13 -17.60 -3.60
C ASP A 108 16.43 -18.60 -2.67
N SER A 109 16.74 -18.56 -1.37
CA SER A 109 16.03 -19.39 -0.39
C SER A 109 14.53 -19.08 -0.33
N VAL A 110 14.14 -17.81 -0.42
CA VAL A 110 12.72 -17.40 -0.42
C VAL A 110 12.01 -17.91 -1.67
N ARG A 111 12.64 -17.85 -2.85
CA ARG A 111 12.08 -18.39 -4.10
C ARG A 111 11.89 -19.89 -4.00
N LYS A 112 12.92 -20.63 -3.57
CA LYS A 112 12.86 -22.08 -3.36
C LYS A 112 11.76 -22.49 -2.38
N PHE A 113 11.62 -21.75 -1.27
CA PHE A 113 10.52 -21.98 -0.33
C PHE A 113 9.15 -21.81 -1.01
N CYS A 114 8.96 -20.75 -1.80
CA CYS A 114 7.69 -20.52 -2.51
C CYS A 114 7.40 -21.61 -3.54
N ASP A 115 8.41 -22.08 -4.28
CA ASP A 115 8.26 -23.13 -5.28
C ASP A 115 7.93 -24.48 -4.60
N GLN A 116 8.62 -24.83 -3.51
CA GLN A 116 8.31 -26.02 -2.70
C GLN A 116 6.90 -25.95 -2.10
N LEU A 117 6.47 -24.77 -1.64
CA LEU A 117 5.12 -24.57 -1.12
C LEU A 117 4.07 -24.74 -2.23
N ASP A 118 4.36 -24.28 -3.45
CA ASP A 118 3.44 -24.42 -4.58
C ASP A 118 3.24 -25.90 -4.97
N GLU A 119 4.32 -26.68 -4.98
CA GLU A 119 4.27 -28.14 -5.15
C GLU A 119 3.50 -28.81 -4.01
N PHE A 120 3.78 -28.43 -2.76
CA PHE A 120 3.17 -29.03 -1.57
C PHE A 120 1.67 -28.76 -1.47
N ARG A 121 1.21 -27.56 -1.83
CA ARG A 121 -0.18 -27.16 -1.69
C ARG A 121 -1.09 -27.76 -2.76
N LEU A 122 -0.55 -28.29 -3.86
CA LEU A 122 -1.30 -28.94 -4.93
C LEU A 122 -2.49 -28.08 -5.43
N GLY A 123 -2.24 -26.79 -5.61
CA GLY A 123 -3.27 -25.83 -6.03
C GLY A 123 -4.22 -25.35 -4.92
N LYS A 124 -4.15 -25.88 -3.68
CA LYS A 124 -4.94 -25.36 -2.55
C LYS A 124 -4.64 -23.88 -2.32
N PRO A 125 -5.67 -23.01 -2.24
CA PRO A 125 -5.46 -21.59 -1.97
C PRO A 125 -4.76 -21.34 -0.63
N ILE A 126 -4.04 -20.22 -0.53
CA ILE A 126 -3.44 -19.78 0.73
C ILE A 126 -4.43 -18.83 1.42
N ASP A 127 -4.93 -19.20 2.59
CA ASP A 127 -5.88 -18.39 3.34
C ASP A 127 -5.18 -17.29 4.14
N ARG A 128 -3.99 -17.56 4.70
CA ARG A 128 -3.26 -16.62 5.55
C ARG A 128 -1.79 -16.61 5.20
N LEU A 129 -1.22 -15.41 5.09
CA LEU A 129 0.22 -15.19 5.08
C LEU A 129 0.59 -14.27 6.25
N LEU A 130 1.34 -14.82 7.21
CA LEU A 130 1.77 -14.13 8.41
C LEU A 130 3.27 -13.81 8.31
N CYS A 131 3.56 -12.56 7.92
CA CYS A 131 4.91 -12.03 7.81
C CYS A 131 5.42 -11.59 9.19
N ASN A 132 5.94 -12.55 9.95
CA ASN A 132 6.33 -12.40 11.36
C ASN A 132 7.84 -12.41 11.59
N ALA A 133 8.61 -13.14 10.78
CA ALA A 133 10.06 -13.25 10.95
C ALA A 133 10.72 -11.87 11.05
N GLY A 134 11.70 -11.74 11.95
CA GLY A 134 12.47 -10.53 12.05
C GLY A 134 13.63 -10.63 13.02
N VAL A 135 14.61 -9.76 12.80
CA VAL A 135 15.77 -9.58 13.65
C VAL A 135 15.84 -8.15 14.15
N TYR A 136 16.39 -7.97 15.35
CA TYR A 136 16.65 -6.67 15.94
C TYR A 136 18.05 -6.72 16.56
N GLN A 137 18.98 -5.95 15.99
CA GLN A 137 20.40 -5.99 16.35
C GLN A 137 20.95 -4.60 16.68
N PRO A 138 20.43 -3.94 17.73
CA PRO A 138 20.72 -2.54 18.02
C PRO A 138 22.14 -2.26 18.45
N SER A 139 22.89 -3.29 18.87
CA SER A 139 24.27 -3.16 19.37
C SER A 139 25.33 -3.35 18.29
N LEU A 140 24.94 -3.62 17.04
CA LEU A 140 25.92 -3.78 15.97
C LEU A 140 26.62 -2.44 15.68
N PRO A 141 27.96 -2.40 15.74
CA PRO A 141 28.72 -1.19 15.44
C PRO A 141 28.91 -0.95 13.93
N TYR A 142 28.66 -1.97 13.11
CA TYR A 142 28.77 -1.93 11.65
C TYR A 142 27.68 -2.82 11.01
N PRO A 143 27.28 -2.56 9.76
CA PRO A 143 26.26 -3.34 9.08
C PRO A 143 26.72 -4.78 8.87
N LYS A 144 25.76 -5.72 8.97
CA LYS A 144 25.92 -7.08 8.48
C LYS A 144 25.27 -7.19 7.12
N TRP A 145 25.87 -7.99 6.25
CA TRP A 145 25.40 -8.17 4.88
C TRP A 145 24.73 -9.52 4.71
N SER A 146 23.64 -9.53 3.93
CA SER A 146 23.00 -10.75 3.46
C SER A 146 23.83 -11.46 2.40
N VAL A 147 23.43 -12.68 2.02
CA VAL A 147 24.08 -13.36 0.88
C VAL A 147 23.82 -12.63 -0.45
N ASP A 148 22.76 -11.82 -0.50
CA ASP A 148 22.39 -10.95 -1.63
C ASP A 148 23.06 -9.56 -1.54
N ASN A 149 23.99 -9.36 -0.60
CA ASN A 149 24.76 -8.14 -0.42
C ASN A 149 23.93 -6.89 -0.02
N HIS A 150 22.83 -7.10 0.71
CA HIS A 150 21.99 -6.06 1.31
C HIS A 150 22.18 -6.00 2.84
N GLU A 151 21.87 -4.89 3.50
CA GLU A 151 21.89 -4.85 4.97
C GLU A 151 20.92 -5.90 5.55
N GLN A 152 21.42 -6.72 6.46
CA GLN A 152 20.77 -7.93 6.95
C GLN A 152 19.40 -7.68 7.60
N THR A 153 19.25 -6.62 8.39
CA THR A 153 17.98 -6.30 9.07
C THR A 153 16.90 -5.96 8.06
N MET A 154 17.21 -5.08 7.10
CA MET A 154 16.30 -4.68 6.04
C MET A 154 15.97 -5.84 5.09
N GLN A 155 16.96 -6.69 4.77
CA GLN A 155 16.75 -7.91 3.99
C GLN A 155 15.72 -8.83 4.66
N ILE A 156 16.00 -9.25 5.90
CA ILE A 156 15.19 -10.22 6.63
C ILE A 156 13.80 -9.68 6.94
N ASN A 157 13.73 -8.45 7.47
CA ASN A 157 12.48 -7.91 7.99
C ASN A 157 11.55 -7.44 6.87
N PHE A 158 12.10 -6.88 5.78
CA PHE A 158 11.29 -6.22 4.75
C PHE A 158 11.46 -6.84 3.35
N LEU A 159 12.65 -6.81 2.75
CA LEU A 159 12.83 -7.17 1.33
C LEU A 159 12.44 -8.62 1.02
N SER A 160 12.77 -9.56 1.90
CA SER A 160 12.41 -10.97 1.71
C SER A 160 10.91 -11.23 1.90
N HIS A 161 10.24 -10.52 2.80
CA HIS A 161 8.77 -10.56 2.88
C HIS A 161 8.14 -9.91 1.65
N PHE A 162 8.74 -8.83 1.13
CA PHE A 162 8.30 -8.17 -0.10
C PHE A 162 8.30 -9.15 -1.28
N LEU A 163 9.42 -9.86 -1.47
CA LEU A 163 9.55 -10.89 -2.48
C LEU A 163 8.55 -12.03 -2.26
N MET A 164 8.46 -12.56 -1.04
CA MET A 164 7.54 -13.66 -0.70
C MET A 164 6.08 -13.30 -1.01
N ILE A 165 5.62 -12.10 -0.61
CA ILE A 165 4.26 -11.65 -0.88
C ILE A 165 4.00 -11.59 -2.39
N SER A 166 4.95 -11.07 -3.18
CA SER A 166 4.78 -10.97 -4.64
C SER A 166 4.54 -12.35 -5.28
N ARG A 167 5.29 -13.38 -4.84
CA ARG A 167 5.18 -14.74 -5.38
C ARG A 167 3.95 -15.48 -4.91
N LEU A 168 3.51 -15.27 -3.67
CA LEU A 168 2.35 -15.94 -3.09
C LEU A 168 1.02 -15.24 -3.42
N LEU A 169 1.05 -14.03 -3.97
CA LEU A 169 -0.14 -13.24 -4.29
C LEU A 169 -1.17 -13.98 -5.17
N PRO A 170 -0.77 -14.73 -6.23
CA PRO A 170 -1.72 -15.50 -7.04
C PRO A 170 -2.46 -16.56 -6.22
N ALA A 171 -1.77 -17.30 -5.35
CA ALA A 171 -2.37 -18.34 -4.51
C ALA A 171 -3.25 -17.77 -3.40
N LEU A 172 -2.92 -16.58 -2.88
CA LEU A 172 -3.75 -15.84 -1.93
C LEU A 172 -5.06 -15.36 -2.56
N ARG A 173 -5.00 -14.85 -3.80
CA ARG A 173 -6.18 -14.33 -4.52
C ARG A 173 -7.28 -15.38 -4.69
N ASP A 174 -6.91 -16.65 -4.78
CA ASP A 174 -7.86 -17.73 -5.03
C ASP A 174 -8.63 -18.17 -3.76
N ALA A 175 -8.25 -17.66 -2.57
CA ALA A 175 -8.96 -17.93 -1.32
C ALA A 175 -10.08 -16.89 -1.07
N PRO A 176 -11.26 -17.30 -0.55
CA PRO A 176 -12.43 -16.43 -0.43
C PRO A 176 -12.26 -15.28 0.57
N ASN A 177 -11.30 -15.36 1.50
CA ASN A 177 -11.02 -14.34 2.51
C ASN A 177 -9.53 -14.34 2.88
N ALA A 178 -8.64 -14.28 1.89
CA ALA A 178 -7.20 -14.26 2.14
C ALA A 178 -6.78 -13.05 2.98
N ARG A 179 -5.85 -13.26 3.92
CA ARG A 179 -5.25 -12.19 4.72
C ARG A 179 -3.73 -12.25 4.68
N VAL A 180 -3.11 -11.13 4.36
CA VAL A 180 -1.68 -10.88 4.52
C VAL A 180 -1.50 -9.96 5.71
N ILE A 181 -0.85 -10.47 6.75
CA ILE A 181 -0.66 -9.78 8.02
C ILE A 181 0.83 -9.56 8.23
N MET A 182 1.25 -8.30 8.30
CA MET A 182 2.63 -7.90 8.56
C MET A 182 2.81 -7.52 10.02
N VAL A 183 3.73 -8.19 10.72
CA VAL A 183 4.05 -7.87 12.11
C VAL A 183 4.95 -6.62 12.13
N GLY A 184 4.29 -5.48 12.37
CA GLY A 184 4.90 -4.17 12.50
C GLY A 184 5.51 -3.94 13.88
N SER A 185 5.63 -2.67 14.26
CA SER A 185 6.08 -2.26 15.59
C SER A 185 5.56 -0.88 15.89
N VAL A 186 5.31 -0.60 17.17
CA VAL A 186 5.12 0.76 17.69
C VAL A 186 6.23 1.72 17.20
N THR A 187 7.43 1.21 16.99
CA THR A 187 8.59 2.01 16.55
C THR A 187 8.55 2.45 15.09
N GLY A 188 7.74 1.81 14.25
CA GLY A 188 7.49 2.24 12.87
C GLY A 188 6.41 3.31 12.75
N ASN A 189 5.79 3.72 13.88
CA ASN A 189 4.70 4.68 13.92
C ASN A 189 5.07 5.83 14.88
N ASP A 190 5.56 6.94 14.34
CA ASP A 190 6.11 8.06 15.11
C ASP A 190 5.07 8.88 15.89
N ASN A 191 3.77 8.64 15.68
CA ASN A 191 2.70 9.18 16.52
C ASN A 191 2.53 8.47 17.88
N THR A 192 3.40 7.50 18.17
CA THR A 192 3.42 6.73 19.42
C THR A 192 4.64 7.11 20.28
N VAL A 193 4.55 6.87 21.60
CA VAL A 193 5.68 7.12 22.52
C VAL A 193 6.92 6.32 22.10
N GLY A 194 6.76 5.08 21.64
CA GLY A 194 7.87 4.23 21.21
C GLY A 194 8.47 4.61 19.85
N GLY A 195 7.67 5.18 18.95
CA GLY A 195 8.10 5.61 17.62
C GLY A 195 8.72 7.00 17.59
N GLY A 196 8.04 8.00 18.16
CA GLY A 196 8.48 9.39 18.15
C GLY A 196 9.27 9.83 19.38
N GLY A 197 9.16 9.10 20.49
CA GLY A 197 9.77 9.49 21.77
C GLY A 197 11.10 8.82 22.10
N VAL A 198 11.55 7.85 21.31
CA VAL A 198 12.78 7.07 21.58
C VAL A 198 13.71 7.15 20.39
N TYR A 199 14.85 7.82 20.55
CA TYR A 199 15.88 7.90 19.49
C TYR A 199 16.67 6.58 19.35
N PRO A 200 17.15 6.25 18.13
CA PRO A 200 16.88 6.94 16.86
C PRO A 200 15.44 6.75 16.40
N ILE A 201 14.85 7.72 15.68
CA ILE A 201 13.48 7.66 15.13
C ILE A 201 13.52 7.07 13.71
N ALA A 202 12.47 6.35 13.32
CA ALA A 202 12.35 5.86 11.94
C ALA A 202 12.24 7.04 10.97
N ASP A 203 13.10 7.06 9.96
CA ASP A 203 13.04 8.07 8.90
C ASP A 203 13.62 7.51 7.61
N LEU A 204 12.82 7.54 6.55
CA LEU A 204 13.22 7.03 5.25
C LEU A 204 13.80 8.12 4.35
N HIS A 205 13.70 9.40 4.77
CA HIS A 205 14.07 10.56 3.96
C HIS A 205 13.49 10.46 2.53
N GLU A 206 14.33 10.60 1.48
CA GLU A 206 13.92 10.48 0.08
C GLU A 206 14.31 9.12 -0.51
N LEU A 207 14.58 8.12 0.35
CA LEU A 207 14.92 6.74 0.00
C LEU A 207 16.21 6.64 -0.84
N GLU A 208 17.18 7.53 -0.61
CA GLU A 208 18.39 7.67 -1.43
C GLU A 208 19.22 6.39 -1.48
N GLY A 209 19.32 5.65 -0.36
CA GLY A 209 20.00 4.37 -0.31
C GLY A 209 19.32 3.30 -1.17
N PHE A 210 17.99 3.31 -1.21
CA PHE A 210 17.20 2.43 -2.08
C PHE A 210 17.27 2.85 -3.55
N ALA A 211 17.28 4.15 -3.83
CA ALA A 211 17.46 4.68 -5.18
C ALA A 211 18.78 4.24 -5.81
N GLN A 212 19.83 4.09 -4.98
CA GLN A 212 21.15 3.59 -5.36
C GLN A 212 21.25 2.05 -5.40
N GLY A 213 20.15 1.32 -5.21
CA GLY A 213 20.09 -0.14 -5.29
C GLY A 213 20.38 -0.89 -3.98
N PHE A 214 20.66 -0.17 -2.89
CA PHE A 214 20.80 -0.71 -1.53
C PHE A 214 21.77 -1.89 -1.40
N THR A 215 22.87 -1.87 -2.15
CA THR A 215 23.91 -2.90 -2.09
C THR A 215 25.14 -2.37 -1.36
N ASN A 216 25.93 -3.23 -0.73
CA ASN A 216 27.18 -2.86 -0.06
C ASN A 216 28.02 -1.92 -0.95
N PRO A 217 28.40 -0.71 -0.46
CA PRO A 217 28.45 -0.31 0.95
C PRO A 217 27.22 0.41 1.53
N ILE A 218 26.12 0.55 0.79
CA ILE A 218 24.92 1.27 1.25
C ILE A 218 24.18 0.45 2.32
N SER A 219 24.19 0.94 3.56
CA SER A 219 23.70 0.21 4.73
C SER A 219 22.36 0.70 5.30
N MET A 220 21.91 1.89 4.92
CA MET A 220 20.66 2.47 5.38
C MET A 220 19.79 2.91 4.21
N ILE A 221 18.48 2.83 4.37
CA ILE A 221 17.50 3.08 3.30
C ILE A 221 17.50 4.53 2.82
N ASP A 222 17.82 5.45 3.71
CA ASP A 222 18.01 6.89 3.48
C ASP A 222 19.42 7.23 2.97
N GLY A 223 20.32 6.25 2.84
CA GLY A 223 21.69 6.45 2.36
C GLY A 223 22.69 6.97 3.41
N TYR A 224 22.29 7.14 4.66
CA TYR A 224 23.17 7.60 5.74
C TYR A 224 23.97 6.45 6.38
N ASP A 225 24.83 6.82 7.34
CA ASP A 225 25.65 5.88 8.12
C ASP A 225 24.80 4.87 8.91
N PHE A 226 25.34 3.66 9.05
CA PHE A 226 24.64 2.57 9.70
C PHE A 226 24.34 2.84 11.17
N ILE A 227 23.06 2.65 11.54
CA ILE A 227 22.62 2.61 12.93
C ILE A 227 21.70 1.40 13.11
N GLY A 228 22.18 0.32 13.73
CA GLY A 228 21.42 -0.94 13.83
C GLY A 228 20.05 -0.81 14.52
N ALA A 229 19.93 0.11 15.49
CA ALA A 229 18.64 0.42 16.09
C ALA A 229 17.68 1.12 15.11
N LYS A 230 18.18 2.02 14.26
CA LYS A 230 17.39 2.74 13.24
C LYS A 230 17.00 1.80 12.10
N ALA A 231 17.92 0.96 11.61
CA ALA A 231 17.67 -0.02 10.54
C ALA A 231 16.45 -0.92 10.85
N TYR A 232 16.31 -1.37 12.10
CA TYR A 232 15.12 -2.09 12.53
C TYR A 232 13.84 -1.25 12.43
N LYS A 233 13.86 -0.02 12.96
CA LYS A 233 12.68 0.85 12.95
C LYS A 233 12.25 1.22 11.54
N ASP A 234 13.22 1.54 10.68
CA ASP A 234 12.99 1.80 9.26
C ASP A 234 12.36 0.57 8.59
N SER A 235 12.88 -0.63 8.83
CA SER A 235 12.29 -1.87 8.29
C SER A 235 10.83 -2.09 8.72
N LYS A 236 10.47 -1.68 9.95
CA LYS A 236 9.10 -1.77 10.47
C LYS A 236 8.19 -0.69 9.88
N LEU A 237 8.70 0.53 9.66
CA LEU A 237 7.99 1.57 8.92
C LEU A 237 7.71 1.10 7.47
N CYS A 238 8.70 0.51 6.78
CA CYS A 238 8.53 -0.04 5.44
C CYS A 238 7.42 -1.10 5.37
N LEU A 239 7.35 -2.04 6.32
CA LEU A 239 6.26 -3.03 6.40
C LEU A 239 4.88 -2.37 6.55
N MET A 240 4.76 -1.35 7.39
CA MET A 240 3.50 -0.65 7.61
C MET A 240 3.06 0.12 6.36
N MET A 241 3.98 0.83 5.71
CA MET A 241 3.70 1.51 4.42
C MET A 241 3.33 0.51 3.33
N MET A 242 4.01 -0.63 3.27
CA MET A 242 3.72 -1.69 2.31
C MET A 242 2.32 -2.28 2.49
N ALA A 243 1.85 -2.48 3.72
CA ALA A 243 0.48 -2.92 3.98
C ALA A 243 -0.56 -1.97 3.38
N ASN A 244 -0.38 -0.66 3.59
CA ASN A 244 -1.28 0.37 3.08
C ASN A 244 -1.20 0.50 1.55
N TYR A 245 0.00 0.38 0.99
CA TYR A 245 0.20 0.43 -0.45
C TYR A 245 -0.44 -0.78 -1.15
N LEU A 246 -0.23 -1.99 -0.64
CA LEU A 246 -0.86 -3.20 -1.18
C LEU A 246 -2.38 -3.19 -1.01
N HIS A 247 -2.89 -2.66 0.10
CA HIS A 247 -4.31 -2.40 0.25
C HIS A 247 -4.83 -1.52 -0.90
N THR A 248 -4.22 -0.35 -1.10
CA THR A 248 -4.64 0.59 -2.13
C THR A 248 -4.55 -0.01 -3.55
N LYS A 249 -3.50 -0.79 -3.81
CA LYS A 249 -3.19 -1.35 -5.13
C LYS A 249 -3.98 -2.62 -5.47
N TYR A 250 -4.16 -3.54 -4.52
CA TYR A 250 -4.65 -4.90 -4.80
C TYR A 250 -5.97 -5.26 -4.10
N HIS A 251 -6.31 -4.67 -2.95
CA HIS A 251 -7.45 -5.14 -2.13
C HIS A 251 -8.77 -5.18 -2.92
N LYS A 252 -9.12 -4.08 -3.59
CA LYS A 252 -10.38 -3.96 -4.34
C LYS A 252 -10.51 -4.96 -5.51
N LEU A 253 -9.38 -5.41 -6.06
CA LEU A 253 -9.34 -6.27 -7.24
C LEU A 253 -9.21 -7.75 -6.89
N THR A 254 -8.59 -8.05 -5.75
CA THR A 254 -8.27 -9.42 -5.34
C THR A 254 -9.12 -9.92 -4.17
N GLY A 255 -9.74 -9.02 -3.40
CA GLY A 255 -10.41 -9.35 -2.13
C GLY A 255 -9.45 -9.64 -0.98
N ILE A 256 -8.14 -9.73 -1.23
CA ILE A 256 -7.12 -10.00 -0.20
C ILE A 256 -7.09 -8.84 0.79
N SER A 257 -7.14 -9.14 2.08
CA SER A 257 -6.93 -8.14 3.12
C SER A 257 -5.45 -8.01 3.45
N PHE A 258 -4.90 -6.82 3.25
CA PHE A 258 -3.57 -6.43 3.70
C PHE A 258 -3.71 -5.61 4.98
N SER A 259 -3.03 -6.02 6.05
CA SER A 259 -3.01 -5.29 7.32
C SER A 259 -1.64 -5.40 7.98
N SER A 260 -1.34 -4.47 8.87
CA SER A 260 -0.22 -4.59 9.80
C SER A 260 -0.73 -4.72 11.22
N MET A 261 0.10 -5.22 12.13
CA MET A 261 -0.29 -5.34 13.53
C MET A 261 0.90 -5.11 14.48
N TYR A 262 0.60 -4.69 15.71
CA TYR A 262 1.58 -4.64 16.80
C TYR A 262 1.08 -5.42 18.01
N PRO A 263 1.74 -6.52 18.39
CA PRO A 263 1.25 -7.43 19.43
C PRO A 263 1.56 -6.91 20.83
N GLY A 264 2.43 -5.91 20.94
CA GLY A 264 2.97 -5.41 22.19
C GLY A 264 4.46 -5.59 22.37
N CYS A 265 4.96 -5.10 23.51
CA CYS A 265 6.36 -5.21 23.86
C CYS A 265 6.62 -6.59 24.46
N ILE A 266 7.12 -7.50 23.63
CA ILE A 266 7.46 -8.87 24.02
C ILE A 266 8.92 -8.90 24.52
N ALA A 267 9.17 -8.25 25.64
CA ALA A 267 10.54 -8.03 26.13
C ALA A 267 11.28 -9.33 26.52
N GLU A 268 10.54 -10.42 26.78
CA GLU A 268 11.08 -11.76 27.05
C GLU A 268 11.56 -12.48 25.78
N SER A 269 11.12 -12.01 24.61
CA SER A 269 11.44 -12.70 23.37
C SER A 269 12.91 -12.62 22.99
N PRO A 270 13.44 -13.64 22.29
CA PRO A 270 14.81 -13.62 21.77
C PRO A 270 15.14 -12.42 20.88
N LEU A 271 14.13 -11.66 20.40
CA LEU A 271 14.31 -10.44 19.63
C LEU A 271 15.10 -9.37 20.41
N PHE A 272 14.97 -9.32 21.74
CA PHE A 272 15.67 -8.35 22.60
C PHE A 272 16.94 -8.89 23.26
N ARG A 273 17.44 -10.06 22.82
CA ARG A 273 18.62 -10.74 23.40
C ARG A 273 19.90 -9.90 23.39
N GLU A 274 20.00 -8.93 22.48
CA GLU A 274 21.18 -8.04 22.36
C GLU A 274 21.08 -6.79 23.27
N LYS A 275 19.95 -6.55 23.95
CA LYS A 275 19.84 -5.46 24.95
C LYS A 275 20.57 -5.83 26.23
N ARG A 276 21.11 -4.83 26.95
CA ARG A 276 21.83 -5.00 28.23
C ARG A 276 21.00 -5.81 29.24
N ALA A 277 21.64 -6.64 30.06
CA ALA A 277 20.95 -7.53 31.00
C ALA A 277 19.99 -6.79 31.97
N TRP A 278 20.41 -5.63 32.49
CA TRP A 278 19.57 -4.79 33.34
C TRP A 278 18.32 -4.28 32.60
N PHE A 279 18.43 -3.98 31.30
CA PHE A 279 17.29 -3.59 30.49
C PHE A 279 16.30 -4.74 30.39
N ARG A 280 16.75 -5.96 30.10
CA ARG A 280 15.85 -7.14 30.03
C ARG A 280 15.19 -7.48 31.38
N GLN A 281 15.83 -7.16 32.50
CA GLN A 281 15.31 -7.47 33.83
C GLN A 281 14.32 -6.41 34.35
N TYR A 282 14.62 -5.12 34.17
CA TYR A 282 13.84 -4.02 34.77
C TYR A 282 12.91 -3.32 33.79
N PHE A 283 13.22 -3.31 32.49
CA PHE A 283 12.38 -2.68 31.48
C PHE A 283 11.00 -3.35 31.32
N PRO A 284 10.83 -4.68 31.42
CA PRO A 284 9.50 -5.28 31.40
C PRO A 284 8.63 -4.82 32.57
N VAL A 285 9.24 -4.67 33.76
CA VAL A 285 8.56 -4.17 34.97
C VAL A 285 8.15 -2.72 34.76
N PHE A 286 9.07 -1.86 34.31
CA PHE A 286 8.76 -0.47 33.95
C PHE A 286 7.65 -0.39 32.89
N MET A 287 7.74 -1.18 31.81
CA MET A 287 6.75 -1.17 30.74
C MET A 287 5.37 -1.67 31.22
N LYS A 288 5.33 -2.71 32.06
CA LYS A 288 4.09 -3.27 32.62
C LYS A 288 3.38 -2.27 33.53
N PHE A 289 4.12 -1.60 34.41
CA PHE A 289 3.52 -0.73 35.44
C PHE A 289 3.43 0.75 35.05
N ILE A 290 4.26 1.25 34.13
CA ILE A 290 4.29 2.68 33.74
C ILE A 290 3.64 2.91 32.37
N THR A 291 3.96 2.09 31.36
CA THR A 291 3.45 2.31 29.99
C THR A 291 2.26 1.42 29.62
N GLY A 292 1.94 0.40 30.43
CA GLY A 292 0.93 -0.62 30.12
C GLY A 292 1.20 -1.43 28.84
N GLY A 293 2.44 -1.46 28.35
CA GLY A 293 2.78 -1.97 27.00
C GLY A 293 3.45 -3.35 26.96
N PHE A 294 3.72 -3.98 28.10
CA PHE A 294 4.34 -5.29 28.17
C PHE A 294 3.32 -6.42 27.93
N VAL A 295 3.70 -7.40 27.10
CA VAL A 295 2.88 -8.56 26.75
C VAL A 295 3.76 -9.81 26.73
N GLY A 296 3.29 -10.88 27.36
CA GLY A 296 4.01 -12.17 27.34
C GLY A 296 3.95 -12.83 25.95
N GLU A 297 4.88 -13.75 25.66
CA GLU A 297 4.94 -14.41 24.34
C GLU A 297 3.63 -15.15 23.98
N HIS A 298 3.00 -15.79 24.96
CA HIS A 298 1.74 -16.51 24.77
C HIS A 298 0.62 -15.56 24.34
N GLU A 299 0.42 -14.47 25.08
CA GLU A 299 -0.60 -13.48 24.78
C GLU A 299 -0.32 -12.80 23.42
N ALA A 300 0.93 -12.47 23.13
CA ALA A 300 1.31 -11.94 21.84
C ALA A 300 1.01 -12.93 20.69
N GLY A 301 1.26 -14.22 20.90
CA GLY A 301 0.87 -15.29 19.98
C GLY A 301 -0.63 -15.35 19.74
N GLN A 302 -1.44 -15.26 20.80
CA GLN A 302 -2.90 -15.20 20.72
C GLN A 302 -3.39 -13.97 19.93
N ARG A 303 -2.70 -12.84 20.07
CA ARG A 303 -3.00 -11.61 19.32
C ARG A 303 -2.73 -11.75 17.82
N LEU A 304 -1.61 -12.37 17.44
CA LEU A 304 -1.36 -12.68 16.03
C LEU A 304 -2.37 -13.70 15.49
N PHE A 305 -2.69 -14.75 16.27
CA PHE A 305 -3.78 -15.68 15.95
C PHE A 305 -5.12 -14.95 15.76
N GLN A 306 -5.47 -14.02 16.64
CA GLN A 306 -6.69 -13.21 16.55
C GLN A 306 -6.74 -12.43 15.22
N THR A 307 -5.65 -11.76 14.83
CA THR A 307 -5.64 -11.03 13.54
C THR A 307 -5.84 -11.94 12.33
N ALA A 308 -5.36 -13.18 12.40
CA ALA A 308 -5.57 -14.18 11.37
C ALA A 308 -6.99 -14.75 11.38
N HIS A 309 -7.55 -15.02 12.56
CA HIS A 309 -8.76 -15.82 12.70
C HIS A 309 -10.04 -14.99 12.87
N ASP A 310 -10.00 -13.93 13.69
CA ASP A 310 -11.18 -13.18 14.11
C ASP A 310 -11.84 -12.44 12.92
N PRO A 311 -13.16 -12.54 12.73
CA PRO A 311 -13.89 -11.81 11.68
C PRO A 311 -13.72 -10.29 11.76
N ARG A 312 -13.55 -9.70 12.95
CA ARG A 312 -13.31 -8.26 13.14
C ARG A 312 -12.05 -7.79 12.41
N CYS A 313 -11.08 -8.68 12.24
CA CYS A 313 -9.81 -8.40 11.58
C CYS A 313 -9.84 -8.62 10.05
N ALA A 314 -11.02 -8.82 9.45
CA ALA A 314 -11.14 -8.96 8.00
C ALA A 314 -10.86 -7.66 7.24
N LYS A 315 -11.01 -6.50 7.89
CA LYS A 315 -10.80 -5.18 7.27
C LYS A 315 -9.34 -4.99 6.83
N SER A 316 -9.16 -4.48 5.62
CA SER A 316 -7.86 -4.20 5.01
C SER A 316 -7.47 -2.73 5.17
N GLY A 317 -6.18 -2.42 5.07
CA GLY A 317 -5.64 -1.06 5.22
C GLY A 317 -5.59 -0.63 6.68
N VAL A 318 -5.59 -1.59 7.61
CA VAL A 318 -5.67 -1.35 9.05
C VAL A 318 -4.35 -1.71 9.72
N TYR A 319 -4.02 -0.95 10.76
CA TYR A 319 -2.99 -1.29 11.74
C TYR A 319 -3.66 -1.76 13.03
N TRP A 320 -3.60 -3.05 13.32
CA TRP A 320 -4.23 -3.64 14.50
C TRP A 320 -3.37 -3.47 15.76
N GLY A 321 -4.01 -3.14 16.87
CA GLY A 321 -3.41 -3.12 18.21
C GLY A 321 -4.41 -3.51 19.29
N TRP A 322 -3.94 -3.54 20.55
CA TRP A 322 -4.74 -3.90 21.73
C TRP A 322 -4.59 -2.83 22.80
N ASN A 323 -5.72 -2.38 23.35
CA ASN A 323 -5.72 -1.34 24.38
C ASN A 323 -6.11 -1.87 25.77
N GLY A 324 -5.34 -1.57 26.81
CA GLY A 324 -5.70 -1.96 28.18
C GLY A 324 -4.69 -1.51 29.22
N GLY A 325 -4.84 -0.26 29.61
CA GLY A 325 -4.14 0.43 30.68
C GLY A 325 -4.84 1.77 30.90
N PRO A 326 -4.44 2.60 31.89
CA PRO A 326 -5.16 3.83 32.23
C PRO A 326 -5.39 4.67 30.99
N ARG A 327 -6.67 4.94 30.69
CA ARG A 327 -7.15 5.81 29.60
C ARG A 327 -6.81 7.29 29.86
N GLU A 328 -5.81 7.57 30.66
CA GLU A 328 -5.51 8.89 31.22
C GLU A 328 -4.43 9.56 30.39
N GLY A 329 -4.86 10.35 29.40
CA GLY A 329 -3.98 11.28 28.70
C GLY A 329 -4.49 11.77 27.36
N ARG A 330 -5.40 11.03 26.70
CA ARG A 330 -5.94 11.44 25.40
C ARG A 330 -7.46 11.52 25.49
N GLY A 331 -7.95 12.77 25.50
CA GLY A 331 -9.33 13.11 25.88
C GLY A 331 -10.44 12.41 25.09
N LYS A 332 -11.68 12.63 25.55
CA LYS A 332 -12.96 12.05 25.10
C LYS A 332 -13.27 12.10 23.58
N ARG A 333 -12.39 12.65 22.72
CA ARG A 333 -12.57 12.70 21.26
C ARG A 333 -12.18 11.41 20.52
N ALA A 334 -11.51 10.46 21.18
CA ALA A 334 -11.19 9.13 20.64
C ALA A 334 -12.35 8.10 20.81
N LEU A 335 -13.57 8.59 21.08
CA LEU A 335 -14.71 7.76 21.41
C LEU A 335 -15.56 7.52 20.16
N GLU A 336 -15.43 6.30 19.63
CA GLU A 336 -16.33 5.62 18.69
C GLU A 336 -16.49 6.25 17.29
N GLN A 337 -15.88 5.61 16.30
CA GLN A 337 -16.33 5.69 14.90
C GLN A 337 -16.93 4.33 14.52
N ASN A 338 -18.21 4.32 14.14
CA ASN A 338 -18.91 3.14 13.62
C ASN A 338 -18.92 1.90 14.54
N GLY A 339 -18.91 2.08 15.87
CA GLY A 339 -18.91 0.97 16.83
C GLY A 339 -17.55 0.30 17.05
N GLN A 340 -16.47 0.85 16.48
CA GLN A 340 -15.09 0.46 16.78
C GLN A 340 -14.34 1.62 17.46
N ILE A 341 -13.51 1.28 18.45
CA ILE A 341 -12.65 2.22 19.16
C ILE A 341 -11.50 2.61 18.22
N SER A 342 -11.24 3.90 18.02
CA SER A 342 -10.13 4.43 17.22
C SER A 342 -9.30 5.38 18.07
N GLY A 343 -7.97 5.36 17.89
CA GLY A 343 -7.04 6.21 18.63
C GLY A 343 -5.61 5.70 18.56
N GLY A 344 -4.65 6.45 19.13
CA GLY A 344 -3.34 5.90 19.46
C GLY A 344 -3.44 5.10 20.76
N GLY A 345 -3.07 3.83 20.77
CA GLY A 345 -3.05 3.01 21.99
C GLY A 345 -1.77 2.19 22.13
N GLY A 346 -1.42 1.90 23.39
CA GLY A 346 -0.31 1.01 23.75
C GLY A 346 -0.62 -0.45 23.44
N ALA A 347 -0.06 -1.38 24.22
CA ALA A 347 -0.23 -2.82 24.00
C ALA A 347 -0.99 -3.54 25.12
N GLY A 348 -1.74 -2.82 25.94
CA GLY A 348 -2.45 -3.42 27.06
C GLY A 348 -3.73 -4.14 26.64
N GLY A 349 -4.36 -4.86 27.58
CA GLY A 349 -5.73 -5.39 27.42
C GLY A 349 -5.82 -6.81 26.87
N GLY A 350 -7.04 -7.35 26.82
CA GLY A 350 -7.32 -8.74 26.44
C GLY A 350 -7.89 -8.88 25.02
N TRP A 351 -8.41 -10.07 24.71
CA TRP A 351 -8.98 -10.42 23.39
C TRP A 351 -9.98 -9.38 22.86
N ASP A 352 -10.84 -8.82 23.73
CA ASP A 352 -11.89 -7.90 23.31
C ASP A 352 -11.43 -6.46 23.10
N SER A 353 -10.17 -6.15 23.44
CA SER A 353 -9.65 -4.79 23.32
C SER A 353 -8.91 -4.50 22.03
N ILE A 354 -9.03 -5.40 21.05
CA ILE A 354 -8.51 -5.18 19.71
C ILE A 354 -9.17 -3.96 19.07
N PHE A 355 -8.37 -3.12 18.43
CA PHE A 355 -8.84 -1.88 17.84
C PHE A 355 -7.96 -1.43 16.67
N GLU A 356 -8.47 -0.47 15.90
CA GLU A 356 -7.73 0.14 14.80
C GLU A 356 -6.85 1.26 15.34
N ASN A 357 -5.53 1.05 15.29
CA ASN A 357 -4.56 2.06 15.70
C ASN A 357 -4.44 3.16 14.64
N ASP A 358 -4.36 4.40 15.11
CA ASP A 358 -4.03 5.54 14.26
C ASP A 358 -2.61 5.37 13.68
N GLN A 359 -2.50 5.46 12.36
CA GLN A 359 -1.21 5.46 11.65
C GLN A 359 -0.71 6.90 11.50
N SER A 360 0.61 7.09 11.57
CA SER A 360 1.21 8.40 11.43
C SER A 360 1.27 8.88 9.98
N ALA A 361 1.57 10.17 9.81
CA ALA A 361 1.74 10.77 8.49
C ALA A 361 2.83 10.06 7.67
N LYS A 362 3.94 9.62 8.30
CA LYS A 362 5.01 8.86 7.62
C LYS A 362 4.50 7.53 7.06
N VAL A 363 3.65 6.81 7.83
CA VAL A 363 3.07 5.52 7.40
C VAL A 363 2.02 5.72 6.29
N LEU A 364 1.30 6.84 6.30
CA LEU A 364 0.24 7.17 5.35
C LEU A 364 0.75 7.90 4.09
N ASP A 365 2.05 8.15 3.98
CA ASP A 365 2.65 8.84 2.84
C ASP A 365 2.61 7.98 1.58
N VAL A 366 1.70 8.32 0.67
CA VAL A 366 1.45 7.57 -0.58
C VAL A 366 2.59 7.72 -1.57
N ASP A 367 3.23 8.88 -1.64
CA ASP A 367 4.30 9.15 -2.60
C ASP A 367 5.55 8.38 -2.21
N ARG A 368 5.95 8.45 -0.93
CA ARG A 368 7.04 7.63 -0.41
C ARG A 368 6.73 6.14 -0.50
N ALA A 369 5.50 5.70 -0.23
CA ALA A 369 5.13 4.29 -0.36
C ALA A 369 5.23 3.80 -1.82
N THR A 370 4.91 4.67 -2.79
CA THR A 370 5.05 4.37 -4.22
C THR A 370 6.51 4.22 -4.62
N LEU A 371 7.39 5.13 -4.18
CA LEU A 371 8.83 5.04 -4.42
C LEU A 371 9.45 3.81 -3.73
N LEU A 372 9.07 3.56 -2.47
CA LEU A 372 9.49 2.38 -1.73
C LEU A 372 9.13 1.09 -2.48
N PHE A 373 7.89 0.98 -2.97
CA PHE A 373 7.45 -0.17 -3.75
C PHE A 373 8.25 -0.33 -5.04
N HIS A 374 8.50 0.76 -5.76
CA HIS A 374 9.28 0.76 -7.01
C HIS A 374 10.71 0.30 -6.78
N TYR A 375 11.42 0.88 -5.82
CA TYR A 375 12.81 0.48 -5.52
C TYR A 375 12.88 -0.93 -4.95
N ALA A 376 12.01 -1.31 -4.03
CA ALA A 376 11.95 -2.68 -3.51
C ALA A 376 11.70 -3.70 -4.63
N THR A 377 10.85 -3.38 -5.61
CA THR A 377 10.63 -4.23 -6.80
C THR A 377 11.92 -4.42 -7.59
N LYS A 378 12.68 -3.35 -7.85
CA LYS A 378 13.96 -3.43 -8.55
C LYS A 378 15.01 -4.23 -7.77
N ILE A 379 15.16 -3.96 -6.48
CA ILE A 379 16.15 -4.60 -5.60
C ILE A 379 15.89 -6.11 -5.49
N THR A 380 14.63 -6.48 -5.25
CA THR A 380 14.26 -7.89 -5.03
C THR A 380 14.09 -8.67 -6.34
N GLY A 381 13.94 -8.00 -7.48
CA GLY A 381 13.49 -8.62 -8.72
C GLY A 381 12.12 -9.30 -8.54
N ALA A 382 11.25 -8.70 -7.74
CA ALA A 382 9.89 -9.20 -7.51
C ALA A 382 9.02 -8.96 -8.74
N GLU A 383 8.22 -9.95 -9.10
CA GLU A 383 7.24 -9.85 -10.18
C GLU A 383 5.86 -9.73 -9.56
N TRP A 384 5.18 -8.64 -9.87
CA TRP A 384 3.86 -8.37 -9.34
C TRP A 384 2.80 -8.58 -10.43
N PRO A 385 1.71 -9.30 -10.15
CA PRO A 385 0.70 -9.55 -11.17
C PRO A 385 0.07 -8.24 -11.62
N GLU A 386 -0.15 -8.13 -12.94
CA GLU A 386 -0.81 -6.98 -13.53
C GLU A 386 -2.23 -6.84 -12.98
N LEU A 387 -2.61 -5.60 -12.69
CA LEU A 387 -3.98 -5.25 -12.38
C LEU A 387 -4.79 -5.34 -13.67
N LYS A 388 -5.31 -6.53 -14.01
CA LYS A 388 -6.36 -6.63 -15.04
C LYS A 388 -7.57 -5.88 -14.50
N ALA A 389 -7.77 -4.66 -14.98
CA ALA A 389 -8.99 -3.91 -14.71
C ALA A 389 -10.17 -4.84 -15.04
N VAL A 390 -11.10 -5.01 -14.10
CA VAL A 390 -12.35 -5.72 -14.36
C VAL A 390 -13.09 -4.90 -15.41
N THR A 391 -12.86 -5.18 -16.69
CA THR A 391 -13.70 -4.69 -17.76
C THR A 391 -15.02 -5.40 -17.57
N SER A 392 -15.99 -4.72 -17.00
CA SER A 392 -17.34 -5.26 -16.86
C SER A 392 -17.77 -5.80 -18.23
N PRO A 393 -18.22 -7.06 -18.36
CA PRO A 393 -18.52 -7.66 -19.66
C PRO A 393 -19.79 -7.09 -20.29
N CYS A 394 -20.31 -5.96 -19.81
CA CYS A 394 -21.54 -5.34 -20.30
C CYS A 394 -21.22 -4.35 -21.44
N PRO A 395 -21.56 -4.66 -22.70
CA PRO A 395 -21.34 -3.77 -23.84
C PRO A 395 -22.03 -2.41 -23.64
N THR A 396 -23.12 -2.40 -22.90
CA THR A 396 -23.94 -1.22 -22.58
C THR A 396 -23.16 -0.16 -21.80
N LEU A 397 -22.27 -0.55 -20.89
CA LEU A 397 -21.46 0.39 -20.11
C LEU A 397 -20.31 1.00 -20.92
N ASN A 398 -19.78 0.28 -21.90
CA ASN A 398 -18.82 0.83 -22.86
C ASN A 398 -19.48 1.86 -23.78
N VAL A 399 -20.72 1.60 -24.21
CA VAL A 399 -21.52 2.55 -25.00
C VAL A 399 -21.90 3.77 -24.16
N VAL A 400 -22.37 3.57 -22.91
CA VAL A 400 -22.69 4.69 -22.00
C VAL A 400 -21.43 5.48 -21.63
N GLY A 401 -20.30 4.82 -21.41
CA GLY A 401 -19.01 5.46 -21.19
C GLY A 401 -18.53 6.26 -22.40
N ALA A 402 -18.68 5.73 -23.61
CA ALA A 402 -18.35 6.43 -24.86
C ALA A 402 -19.27 7.62 -25.12
N VAL A 403 -20.58 7.47 -24.85
CA VAL A 403 -21.57 8.55 -24.98
C VAL A 403 -21.31 9.63 -23.93
N THR A 404 -20.98 9.26 -22.70
CA THR A 404 -20.66 10.21 -21.61
C THR A 404 -19.37 10.96 -21.92
N LYS A 405 -18.30 10.27 -22.36
CA LYS A 405 -17.07 10.92 -22.85
C LYS A 405 -17.35 11.84 -24.04
N GLY A 406 -18.21 11.45 -24.97
CA GLY A 406 -18.64 12.27 -26.10
C GLY A 406 -19.44 13.50 -25.69
N MET A 407 -20.30 13.38 -24.67
CA MET A 407 -21.06 14.49 -24.09
C MET A 407 -20.14 15.46 -23.35
N VAL A 408 -19.22 14.98 -22.51
CA VAL A 408 -18.21 15.80 -21.83
C VAL A 408 -17.31 16.50 -22.85
N ARG A 409 -16.85 15.80 -23.90
CA ARG A 409 -16.09 16.39 -25.01
C ARG A 409 -16.87 17.50 -25.73
N ARG A 410 -18.18 17.32 -25.96
CA ARG A 410 -19.05 18.35 -26.53
C ARG A 410 -19.24 19.53 -25.57
N GLU A 411 -19.36 19.29 -24.28
CA GLU A 411 -19.48 20.31 -23.24
C GLU A 411 -18.17 21.13 -23.13
N GLU A 412 -17.02 20.46 -23.16
CA GLU A 412 -15.68 21.08 -23.17
C GLU A 412 -15.44 21.86 -24.45
N LEU A 413 -15.82 21.33 -25.63
CA LEU A 413 -15.75 22.08 -26.89
C LEU A 413 -16.66 23.32 -26.88
N LYS A 414 -17.83 23.25 -26.22
CA LYS A 414 -18.67 24.44 -25.98
C LYS A 414 -17.99 25.41 -25.02
N ARG A 415 -17.33 24.94 -23.97
CA ARG A 415 -16.58 25.79 -23.01
C ARG A 415 -15.36 26.45 -23.67
N VAL A 416 -14.64 25.75 -24.54
CA VAL A 416 -13.53 26.28 -25.33
C VAL A 416 -14.03 27.27 -26.38
N LYS A 417 -15.14 27.00 -27.07
CA LYS A 417 -15.77 28.00 -27.95
C LYS A 417 -16.25 29.23 -27.17
N HIS A 418 -16.72 29.04 -25.93
CA HIS A 418 -17.18 30.13 -25.06
C HIS A 418 -16.02 30.91 -24.42
N SER A 419 -14.84 30.28 -24.22
CA SER A 419 -13.61 30.95 -23.79
C SER A 419 -12.96 31.71 -24.95
N GLN A 420 -12.92 31.13 -26.15
CA GLN A 420 -12.48 31.79 -27.39
C GLN A 420 -13.41 32.96 -27.76
N ALA A 421 -14.73 32.83 -27.57
CA ALA A 421 -15.67 33.95 -27.74
C ALA A 421 -15.52 35.03 -26.65
N LYS A 422 -15.04 34.70 -25.44
CA LYS A 422 -14.68 35.66 -24.39
C LYS A 422 -13.34 36.35 -24.68
N GLU A 423 -12.35 35.65 -25.23
CA GLU A 423 -11.07 36.21 -25.66
C GLU A 423 -11.20 37.08 -26.91
N GLU A 424 -12.03 36.70 -27.89
CA GLU A 424 -12.36 37.57 -29.04
C GLU A 424 -13.14 38.81 -28.61
N LYS A 425 -14.03 38.71 -27.60
CA LYS A 425 -14.72 39.88 -27.01
C LYS A 425 -13.77 40.77 -26.19
N LYS A 426 -12.75 40.21 -25.51
CA LYS A 426 -11.69 40.97 -24.82
C LYS A 426 -10.73 41.66 -25.80
N LYS A 427 -10.31 40.98 -26.89
CA LYS A 427 -9.48 41.55 -27.96
C LYS A 427 -10.22 42.61 -28.79
N LYS A 428 -11.55 42.46 -29.01
CA LYS A 428 -12.40 43.49 -29.64
C LYS A 428 -12.69 44.69 -28.72
N SER A 429 -12.74 44.51 -27.39
CA SER A 429 -12.91 45.60 -26.40
C SER A 429 -11.69 46.49 -26.26
N LEU A 430 -10.47 45.96 -26.46
CA LEU A 430 -9.23 46.73 -26.38
C LEU A 430 -8.99 47.55 -27.67
N ARG A 431 -9.28 46.96 -28.85
CA ARG A 431 -9.25 47.67 -30.14
C ARG A 431 -10.37 48.71 -30.29
N ARG A 432 -11.52 48.54 -29.63
CA ARG A 432 -12.61 49.54 -29.60
C ARG A 432 -12.30 50.81 -28.79
N LYS A 433 -11.29 50.81 -27.91
CA LYS A 433 -10.87 52.02 -27.18
C LYS A 433 -9.84 52.87 -27.95
N LEU A 434 -9.33 52.39 -29.09
CA LEU A 434 -8.32 53.10 -29.89
C LEU A 434 -8.83 53.59 -31.27
N VAL A 435 -10.07 53.26 -31.68
CA VAL A 435 -10.60 53.57 -33.04
C VAL A 435 -12.03 54.18 -32.98
N LEU A 436 -12.41 54.79 -31.86
CA LEU A 436 -13.69 55.52 -31.71
C LEU A 436 -13.47 57.03 -31.48
N GLY A 437 -12.48 57.59 -32.16
CA GLY A 437 -12.52 58.95 -32.68
C GLY A 437 -12.64 58.85 -34.19
N VAL A 438 -13.57 59.60 -34.78
CA VAL A 438 -13.90 59.70 -36.22
C VAL A 438 -15.10 58.84 -36.69
N ASP A 439 -16.25 59.53 -36.57
CA ASP A 439 -17.39 59.63 -37.48
C ASP A 439 -18.43 58.52 -37.71
N ARG A 440 -19.58 58.81 -37.09
CA ARG A 440 -20.93 58.71 -37.63
C ARG A 440 -21.03 59.20 -39.08
N VAL A 441 -21.34 58.32 -40.04
CA VAL A 441 -22.15 58.68 -41.22
C VAL A 441 -22.95 57.44 -41.68
N VAL A 442 -24.27 57.53 -41.49
CA VAL A 442 -25.31 56.93 -42.36
C VAL A 442 -25.52 55.41 -42.30
N THR A 443 -26.41 55.05 -41.37
CA THR A 443 -27.63 54.28 -41.67
C THR A 443 -28.30 54.80 -42.95
N PHE A 444 -28.29 54.12 -44.09
CA PHE A 444 -29.39 54.19 -45.11
C PHE A 444 -29.11 53.34 -46.36
N ALA A 445 -29.34 52.03 -46.34
CA ALA A 445 -29.77 51.29 -47.54
C ALA A 445 -30.21 49.86 -47.19
N LEU A 446 -31.52 49.67 -47.28
CA LEU A 446 -32.19 48.43 -47.68
C LEU A 446 -32.43 47.34 -46.62
N LYS A 447 -33.55 47.55 -45.91
CA LYS A 447 -34.54 46.54 -45.51
C LYS A 447 -34.92 45.62 -46.69
N ASN A 448 -35.10 44.33 -46.36
CA ASN A 448 -36.12 43.36 -46.81
C ASN A 448 -36.58 43.36 -48.28
N THR A 449 -36.56 42.18 -48.94
CA THR A 449 -37.71 41.42 -49.49
C THR A 449 -37.20 40.26 -50.36
N VAL A 450 -37.52 39.00 -50.03
CA VAL A 450 -38.20 37.97 -50.88
C VAL A 450 -38.34 36.70 -50.03
N GLY A 451 -39.49 36.58 -49.38
CA GLY A 451 -40.11 35.28 -49.12
C GLY A 451 -41.02 34.91 -50.28
N ARG A 452 -41.41 33.63 -50.35
CA ARG A 452 -42.40 33.01 -51.25
C ARG A 452 -41.88 32.32 -52.52
N VAL A 453 -41.13 31.24 -52.33
CA VAL A 453 -41.29 30.01 -53.15
C VAL A 453 -41.57 28.83 -52.20
N ALA A 454 -42.49 29.06 -51.26
CA ALA A 454 -43.16 28.02 -50.48
C ALA A 454 -44.60 27.92 -50.98
N LYS A 455 -44.86 27.00 -51.90
CA LYS A 455 -46.11 26.27 -52.12
C LYS A 455 -46.15 25.81 -53.58
N LEU A 456 -45.78 24.56 -53.83
CA LEU A 456 -46.63 23.58 -54.51
C LEU A 456 -45.86 22.29 -54.74
N LEU A 457 -46.53 21.16 -54.46
CA LEU A 457 -46.16 19.77 -54.74
C LEU A 457 -45.35 19.02 -53.68
N GLY A 458 -46.06 18.63 -52.62
CA GLY A 458 -45.92 17.30 -52.06
C GLY A 458 -46.94 16.35 -52.71
N LYS A 459 -46.49 15.16 -53.12
CA LYS A 459 -47.16 13.86 -52.93
C LYS A 459 -46.21 12.73 -53.35
N ARG A 460 -45.87 11.89 -52.36
CA ARG A 460 -45.79 10.41 -52.42
C ARG A 460 -45.39 9.79 -53.77
N VAL A 461 -44.27 9.05 -53.79
CA VAL A 461 -44.11 7.65 -54.27
C VAL A 461 -42.65 7.38 -54.73
N LEU A 462 -42.06 6.34 -54.10
CA LEU A 462 -40.96 5.45 -54.53
C LEU A 462 -39.50 5.95 -54.48
N GLY A 463 -38.51 5.14 -54.06
CA GLY A 463 -38.52 3.69 -53.82
C GLY A 463 -37.24 3.16 -53.17
N GLU A 464 -37.27 1.86 -52.89
CA GLU A 464 -36.38 1.04 -52.05
C GLU A 464 -35.01 0.66 -52.66
N ILE A 465 -34.21 0.01 -51.80
CA ILE A 465 -32.84 -0.53 -51.89
C ILE A 465 -32.61 -1.45 -53.12
N PRO A 466 -31.34 -1.60 -53.57
CA PRO A 466 -30.86 -2.96 -53.86
C PRO A 466 -29.50 -3.28 -53.20
N GLU A 467 -29.45 -4.50 -52.65
CA GLU A 467 -28.26 -5.21 -52.19
C GLU A 467 -27.84 -6.26 -53.23
N THR A 468 -26.60 -6.73 -53.10
CA THR A 468 -25.93 -7.77 -53.89
C THR A 468 -25.33 -7.30 -55.23
N ALA A 469 -24.01 -7.31 -55.37
CA ALA A 469 -23.25 -8.55 -55.55
C ALA A 469 -21.87 -8.30 -56.16
N LYS A 470 -20.85 -8.78 -55.44
CA LYS A 470 -19.72 -9.57 -55.99
C LYS A 470 -18.73 -8.83 -56.91
N GLN A 471 -17.58 -8.44 -56.35
CA GLN A 471 -16.27 -9.07 -56.65
C GLN A 471 -15.17 -8.28 -55.93
N GLY A 472 -14.23 -9.02 -55.33
CA GLY A 472 -13.16 -8.45 -54.52
C GLY A 472 -12.04 -7.82 -55.33
N SER A 473 -11.18 -7.07 -54.64
CA SER A 473 -9.73 -7.16 -54.73
C SER A 473 -9.09 -6.07 -53.87
N PHE A 474 -7.91 -6.44 -53.42
CA PHE A 474 -6.93 -5.75 -52.59
C PHE A 474 -6.24 -4.60 -53.38
N HIS A 475 -5.53 -3.73 -52.64
CA HIS A 475 -4.54 -2.68 -53.05
C HIS A 475 -5.06 -1.25 -53.21
N GLU A 476 -4.31 -0.18 -52.90
CA GLU A 476 -3.13 0.06 -52.06
C GLU A 476 -2.99 1.60 -51.94
N THR A 477 -2.29 2.04 -50.91
CA THR A 477 -1.95 3.41 -50.48
C THR A 477 -1.49 4.37 -51.57
N GLN A 478 -1.93 5.65 -51.50
CA GLN A 478 -1.08 6.81 -51.83
C GLN A 478 -1.28 7.95 -50.82
N THR A 479 -0.14 8.53 -50.45
CA THR A 479 0.23 9.47 -49.38
C THR A 479 -0.32 10.90 -49.51
N PRO A 480 -0.58 11.62 -48.40
CA PRO A 480 -0.62 13.08 -48.40
C PRO A 480 0.74 13.68 -48.05
N THR A 481 1.16 14.67 -48.86
CA THR A 481 2.39 15.46 -48.73
C THR A 481 2.33 16.44 -47.53
N GLU A 482 3.41 16.40 -46.75
CA GLU A 482 4.04 17.37 -45.83
C GLU A 482 3.26 18.58 -45.26
N ILE A 483 3.08 18.56 -43.93
CA ILE A 483 3.08 19.76 -43.08
C ILE A 483 4.29 19.60 -42.13
N LYS A 484 5.23 20.54 -42.16
CA LYS A 484 6.41 20.56 -41.28
C LYS A 484 5.97 20.65 -39.81
N VAL A 485 6.25 19.60 -39.06
CA VAL A 485 6.17 19.55 -37.60
C VAL A 485 7.60 19.79 -37.09
N GLU A 486 7.82 20.84 -36.29
CA GLU A 486 9.08 21.02 -35.56
C GLU A 486 9.31 19.80 -34.67
N THR A 487 10.48 19.16 -34.82
CA THR A 487 10.81 17.93 -34.12
C THR A 487 11.06 18.19 -32.64
N VAL A 488 10.74 17.20 -31.80
CA VAL A 488 10.96 17.22 -30.35
C VAL A 488 12.40 17.62 -29.99
N ASP A 489 13.36 17.27 -30.85
CA ASP A 489 14.78 17.62 -30.69
C ASP A 489 15.04 19.13 -30.68
N SER A 490 14.31 19.94 -31.48
CA SER A 490 14.50 21.39 -31.49
C SER A 490 13.97 22.07 -30.22
N VAL A 491 12.96 21.47 -29.60
CA VAL A 491 12.41 21.92 -28.31
C VAL A 491 13.35 21.53 -27.17
N LEU A 492 13.95 20.34 -27.23
CA LEU A 492 14.94 19.88 -26.24
C LEU A 492 16.22 20.73 -26.28
N GLU A 493 16.75 21.06 -27.47
CA GLU A 493 17.91 21.95 -27.58
C GLU A 493 17.63 23.39 -27.09
N GLN A 494 16.38 23.87 -27.16
CA GLN A 494 16.01 25.17 -26.60
C GLN A 494 15.94 25.12 -25.07
N LEU A 495 15.51 23.99 -24.49
CA LEU A 495 15.46 23.81 -23.04
C LEU A 495 16.86 23.70 -22.44
N ASP A 496 17.78 22.95 -23.07
CA ASP A 496 19.16 22.83 -22.60
C ASP A 496 19.91 24.17 -22.65
N ARG A 497 19.67 24.99 -23.69
CA ARG A 497 20.23 26.35 -23.78
C ARG A 497 19.71 27.29 -22.69
N ASN A 498 18.43 27.18 -22.34
CA ASN A 498 17.85 27.99 -21.27
C ASN A 498 18.34 27.55 -19.88
N GLN A 499 18.62 26.25 -19.69
CA GLN A 499 19.18 25.72 -18.46
C GLN A 499 20.64 26.16 -18.27
N ALA A 500 21.43 26.21 -19.35
CA ALA A 500 22.82 26.70 -19.31
C ALA A 500 22.89 28.19 -18.94
N LEU A 501 22.03 29.03 -19.53
CA LEU A 501 21.94 30.46 -19.21
C LEU A 501 21.50 30.71 -17.76
N LEU A 502 20.66 29.85 -17.20
CA LEU A 502 20.24 29.96 -15.80
C LEU A 502 21.39 29.60 -14.84
N ASN A 503 22.21 28.61 -15.18
CA ASN A 503 23.37 28.23 -14.36
C ASN A 503 24.47 29.31 -14.39
N GLU A 504 24.68 29.95 -15.53
CA GLU A 504 25.64 31.07 -15.68
C GLU A 504 25.20 32.29 -14.85
N GLN A 505 23.89 32.57 -14.78
CA GLN A 505 23.31 33.62 -13.94
C GLN A 505 23.36 33.31 -12.43
N ILE A 506 23.46 32.04 -12.05
CA ILE A 506 23.60 31.61 -10.64
C ILE A 506 25.06 31.72 -10.19
N GLU A 507 26.03 31.47 -11.08
CA GLU A 507 27.46 31.65 -10.78
C GLU A 507 27.86 33.14 -10.64
N GLU A 508 27.22 34.05 -11.39
CA GLU A 508 27.47 35.50 -11.26
C GLU A 508 26.90 36.15 -9.97
N ALA A 509 26.09 35.42 -9.18
CA ALA A 509 25.30 36.00 -8.08
C ALA A 509 25.81 35.75 -6.65
N GLN A 510 27.03 35.24 -6.43
CA GLN A 510 27.56 35.04 -5.06
C GLN A 510 28.35 36.25 -4.51
N PRO A 511 27.97 36.82 -3.36
CA PRO A 511 28.93 37.45 -2.46
C PRO A 511 29.56 36.39 -1.55
N SER A 512 30.89 36.36 -1.51
CA SER A 512 31.71 35.52 -0.65
C SER A 512 31.37 35.70 0.83
N VAL A 513 30.91 34.64 1.50
CA VAL A 513 30.86 34.55 2.97
C VAL A 513 31.88 33.51 3.39
N VAL A 514 32.90 33.95 4.12
CA VAL A 514 33.91 33.08 4.76
C VAL A 514 33.33 32.66 6.11
N PHE A 515 33.07 31.37 6.30
CA PHE A 515 32.70 30.82 7.60
C PHE A 515 33.97 30.63 8.44
N ASN A 516 33.95 31.18 9.66
CA ASN A 516 35.00 30.98 10.65
C ASN A 516 34.36 30.29 11.86
N ASP A 517 34.72 29.03 12.09
CA ASP A 517 34.03 28.08 12.98
C ASP A 517 33.89 28.55 14.45
N ALA A 518 34.60 29.60 14.87
CA ALA A 518 34.61 30.08 16.25
C ALA A 518 33.51 31.12 16.61
N GLU A 519 32.89 31.78 15.62
CA GLU A 519 31.83 32.77 15.89
C GLU A 519 30.43 32.14 15.93
N ASP A 520 30.19 31.09 15.14
CA ASP A 520 28.92 30.36 15.13
C ASP A 520 28.72 29.51 16.39
N GLU A 521 29.81 29.01 17.01
CA GLU A 521 29.76 28.27 18.27
C GLU A 521 29.34 29.17 19.45
N LYS A 522 29.78 30.44 19.45
CA LYS A 522 29.37 31.44 20.45
C LYS A 522 27.92 31.90 20.28
N LEU A 523 27.43 31.95 19.04
CA LEU A 523 26.04 32.29 18.75
C LEU A 523 25.10 31.16 19.22
N PHE A 524 25.55 29.91 19.06
CA PHE A 524 24.83 28.73 19.56
C PHE A 524 24.73 28.72 21.09
N GLU A 525 25.82 29.01 21.81
CA GLU A 525 25.79 29.10 23.28
C GLU A 525 24.88 30.25 23.78
N GLN A 526 24.91 31.41 23.12
CA GLN A 526 24.06 32.54 23.51
C GLN A 526 22.58 32.27 23.30
N ILE A 527 22.20 31.55 22.23
CA ILE A 527 20.81 31.18 21.97
C ILE A 527 20.36 30.11 22.96
N TYR A 528 21.19 29.09 23.23
CA TYR A 528 20.84 27.97 24.09
C TYR A 528 20.64 28.39 25.56
N VAL A 529 21.51 29.27 26.08
CA VAL A 529 21.39 29.80 27.45
C VAL A 529 20.12 30.66 27.60
N LYS A 530 19.75 31.43 26.58
CA LYS A 530 18.55 32.28 26.61
C LYS A 530 17.25 31.46 26.65
N THR A 531 17.19 30.34 25.93
CA THR A 531 16.01 29.45 25.91
C THR A 531 15.85 28.68 27.22
N SER A 532 16.95 28.35 27.92
CA SER A 532 16.88 27.68 29.23
C SER A 532 16.40 28.60 30.37
N VAL A 533 16.65 29.91 30.30
CA VAL A 533 16.19 30.88 31.31
C VAL A 533 14.71 31.25 31.10
N GLU A 534 14.24 31.33 29.85
CA GLU A 534 12.83 31.59 29.56
C GLU A 534 11.91 30.42 29.95
N ASN A 535 12.38 29.17 29.86
CA ASN A 535 11.61 27.99 30.27
C ASN A 535 11.53 27.77 31.79
N GLN A 536 12.46 28.31 32.59
CA GLN A 536 12.37 28.26 34.06
C GLN A 536 11.38 29.29 34.62
N ASN A 537 11.24 30.45 33.98
CA ASN A 537 10.31 31.51 34.39
C ASN A 537 8.83 31.23 33.99
N ALA A 538 8.58 30.34 33.03
CA ALA A 538 7.22 29.95 32.63
C ALA A 538 6.54 28.97 33.61
N THR A 539 7.29 28.37 34.54
CA THR A 539 6.78 27.40 35.53
C THR A 539 6.45 27.99 36.91
N SER A 540 6.66 29.30 37.14
CA SER A 540 6.43 29.93 38.45
C SER A 540 5.19 30.83 38.53
N THR A 541 4.31 30.87 37.53
CA THR A 541 3.09 31.70 37.55
C THR A 541 1.81 30.87 37.34
N SER A 542 1.43 30.10 38.35
CA SER A 542 0.03 29.69 38.56
C SER A 542 -0.25 29.42 40.05
N SER A 543 -0.13 30.44 40.89
CA SER A 543 -0.63 30.41 42.26
C SER A 543 -2.12 30.79 42.29
N LEU A 544 -2.99 29.81 42.52
CA LEU A 544 -4.38 30.03 42.94
C LEU A 544 -4.39 30.48 44.40
N THR A 545 -4.96 31.66 44.63
CA THR A 545 -5.30 32.23 45.95
C THR A 545 -6.46 31.46 46.60
N PRO A 546 -6.44 31.19 47.92
CA PRO A 546 -7.57 30.67 48.66
C PRO A 546 -8.34 31.80 49.36
N SER A 547 -9.67 31.75 49.38
CA SER A 547 -10.45 32.44 50.41
C SER A 547 -11.79 31.77 50.68
N ALA A 548 -11.97 31.42 51.97
CA ALA A 548 -13.18 31.41 52.79
C ALA A 548 -14.40 30.60 52.32
#